data_AF-A0A1B0FMB5-F1
#
_entry.id   AF-A0A1B0FMB5-F1
#
_cell.length_a   1.000
_cell.length_b   1.000
_cell.length_c   1.000
_cell.angle_alpha   90.00
_cell.angle_beta   90.00
_cell.angle_gamma   90.00
#
_symmetry.space_group_name_H-M   'P 1'
#
loop_
_entity.id
_entity.type
_entity.pdbx_description
1 polymer ?
#
loop_
_entity_poly.entity_id
_entity_poly.type
_entity_poly.pdbx_seq_one_letter_code
_entity_poly.pdbx_strand_id
1 'polypeptide(L)'
;MNYPLFWLPPGVQVHEGFAPNDFYDLVRNVACDVVEQIGLIDQFNHLKKNRTSVCFRIIYRHMERTLTQKEVNDVLKIIIEACVETFKVEMR
;
A
#
# COMPACT_ATOMS: atom_id res chain seq x y z
N MET A 1 -13.63 4.11 -3.51
CA MET A 1 -12.61 3.04 -3.66
C MET A 1 -11.26 3.72 -3.49
N ASN A 2 -10.65 3.62 -2.31
CA ASN A 2 -9.34 4.22 -2.08
C ASN A 2 -8.27 3.16 -2.36
N TYR A 3 -7.51 3.36 -3.43
CA TYR A 3 -6.35 2.54 -3.77
C TYR A 3 -5.11 3.34 -3.42
N PRO A 4 -4.28 2.93 -2.44
CA PRO A 4 -3.02 3.60 -2.18
C PRO A 4 -2.10 3.45 -3.40
N LEU A 5 -1.75 4.58 -3.99
CA LEU A 5 -0.83 4.68 -5.11
C LEU A 5 0.39 5.50 -4.68
N PHE A 6 1.58 4.92 -4.84
CA PHE A 6 2.81 5.59 -4.46
C PHE A 6 3.95 5.29 -5.43
N TRP A 7 4.90 6.21 -5.47
CA TRP A 7 6.15 6.11 -6.18
C TRP A 7 7.21 5.53 -5.26
N LEU A 8 7.88 4.49 -5.75
CA LEU A 8 9.09 3.99 -5.14
C LEU A 8 10.22 5.01 -5.32
N PRO A 9 11.18 5.06 -4.37
CA PRO A 9 12.35 5.92 -4.50
C PRO A 9 13.10 5.64 -5.82
N PRO A 10 13.79 6.65 -6.38
CA PRO A 10 14.43 6.54 -7.69
C PRO A 10 15.48 5.42 -7.69
N GLY A 11 15.41 4.54 -8.70
CA GLY A 11 16.28 3.37 -8.81
C GLY A 11 15.80 2.12 -8.05
N VAL A 12 14.71 2.20 -7.28
CA VAL A 12 14.10 1.02 -6.66
C VAL A 12 13.03 0.44 -7.57
N GLN A 13 13.16 -0.86 -7.86
CA GLN A 13 12.20 -1.63 -8.65
C GLN A 13 11.50 -2.67 -7.76
N VAL A 14 10.27 -3.02 -8.13
CA VAL A 14 9.56 -4.13 -7.48
C VAL A 14 10.36 -5.41 -7.74
N HIS A 15 10.56 -6.23 -6.71
CA HIS A 15 11.43 -7.42 -6.66
C HIS A 15 12.95 -7.20 -6.57
N GLU A 16 13.47 -6.00 -6.85
CA GLU A 16 14.91 -5.69 -6.65
C GLU A 16 15.19 -4.85 -5.39
N GLY A 17 14.25 -4.00 -4.97
CA GLY A 17 14.39 -3.23 -3.72
C GLY A 17 13.08 -2.95 -3.00
N PHE A 18 11.95 -3.38 -3.56
CA PHE A 18 10.65 -3.36 -2.90
C PHE A 18 9.94 -4.69 -3.15
N ALA A 19 9.78 -5.51 -2.11
CA ALA A 19 9.02 -6.74 -2.23
C ALA A 19 7.54 -6.47 -1.88
N PRO A 20 6.58 -6.94 -2.70
CA PRO A 20 5.16 -6.86 -2.36
C PRO A 20 4.84 -7.49 -1.00
N ASN A 21 5.62 -8.49 -0.59
CA ASN A 21 5.50 -9.13 0.72
C ASN A 21 5.77 -8.18 1.88
N ASP A 22 6.74 -7.25 1.78
CA ASP A 22 6.98 -6.26 2.84
C ASP A 22 5.77 -5.35 3.02
N PHE A 23 5.11 -4.96 1.91
CA PHE A 23 3.86 -4.20 1.98
C PHE A 23 2.74 -5.02 2.62
N TYR A 24 2.63 -6.32 2.30
CA TYR A 24 1.64 -7.20 2.92
C TYR A 24 1.85 -7.34 4.43
N ASP A 25 3.10 -7.47 4.87
CA ASP A 25 3.44 -7.56 6.30
C ASP A 25 3.12 -6.25 7.02
N LEU A 26 3.51 -5.11 6.43
CA LEU A 26 3.23 -3.78 6.99
C LEU A 26 1.73 -3.51 7.14
N VAL A 27 0.94 -3.79 6.09
CA VAL A 27 -0.52 -3.64 6.16
C VAL A 27 -1.12 -4.60 7.18
N ARG A 28 -0.63 -5.85 7.28
CA ARG A 28 -1.06 -6.77 8.34
C ARG A 28 -0.71 -6.24 9.73
N ASN A 29 0.47 -5.67 9.92
CA ASN A 29 0.89 -5.14 11.22
C ASN A 29 -0.03 -3.98 11.68
N VAL A 30 -0.38 -3.08 10.75
CA VAL A 30 -1.23 -1.92 11.02
C VAL A 30 -2.72 -2.29 11.14
N ALA A 31 -3.20 -3.17 10.27
CA ALA A 31 -4.63 -3.33 9.99
C ALA A 31 -5.12 -4.79 9.97
N CYS A 32 -4.45 -5.69 10.71
CA CYS A 32 -4.72 -7.12 10.73
C CYS A 32 -6.21 -7.48 10.89
N ASP A 33 -6.93 -6.71 11.70
CA ASP A 33 -8.30 -7.02 12.12
C ASP A 33 -9.36 -6.66 11.07
N VAL A 34 -9.03 -5.70 10.19
CA VAL A 34 -9.99 -5.12 9.23
C VAL A 34 -9.63 -5.40 7.78
N VAL A 35 -8.48 -6.03 7.50
CA VAL A 35 -8.00 -6.33 6.15
C VAL A 35 -8.28 -7.79 5.82
N GLU A 36 -9.10 -8.00 4.78
CA GLU A 36 -9.42 -9.33 4.26
C GLU A 36 -8.39 -9.79 3.24
N GLN A 37 -8.03 -8.91 2.30
CA GLN A 37 -7.11 -9.25 1.21
C GLN A 37 -6.33 -8.04 0.73
N ILE A 38 -5.07 -8.26 0.38
CA ILE A 38 -4.20 -7.27 -0.25
C ILE A 38 -3.71 -7.84 -1.57
N GLY A 39 -3.72 -7.03 -2.63
CA GLY A 39 -3.24 -7.46 -3.94
C GLY A 39 -2.65 -6.31 -4.74
N LEU A 40 -1.53 -6.55 -5.40
CA LEU A 40 -0.96 -5.62 -6.38
C LEU A 40 -1.86 -5.60 -7.62
N ILE A 41 -2.44 -4.45 -7.95
CA ILE A 41 -3.31 -4.28 -9.13
C ILE A 41 -2.50 -3.81 -10.32
N ASP A 42 -1.61 -2.84 -10.09
CA ASP A 42 -0.88 -2.18 -11.15
C ASP A 42 0.57 -1.95 -10.73
N GLN A 43 1.48 -2.18 -11.66
CA GLN A 43 2.89 -1.90 -11.52
C GLN A 43 3.33 -1.18 -12.78
N PHE A 44 3.76 0.05 -12.62
CA PHE A 44 4.19 0.89 -13.73
C PHE A 44 5.64 1.30 -13.54
N ASN A 45 6.50 0.90 -14.48
CA ASN A 45 7.90 1.27 -14.50
C ASN A 45 8.14 2.35 -15.56
N HIS A 46 8.68 3.49 -15.13
CA HIS A 46 9.01 4.60 -16.00
C HIS A 46 10.50 4.62 -16.33
N LEU A 47 10.86 3.97 -17.44
CA LEU A 47 12.25 3.86 -17.94
C LEU A 47 12.97 5.22 -18.10
N LYS A 48 12.27 6.25 -18.61
CA LYS A 48 12.86 7.59 -18.80
C LYS A 48 13.19 8.34 -17.52
N LYS A 49 12.45 8.09 -16.43
CA LYS A 49 12.64 8.77 -15.14
C LYS A 49 13.26 7.85 -14.08
N ASN A 50 13.52 6.60 -14.43
CA ASN A 50 13.98 5.54 -13.53
C ASN A 50 13.16 5.46 -12.22
N ARG A 51 11.84 5.62 -12.36
CA ARG A 51 10.86 5.60 -11.26
C ARG A 51 9.86 4.49 -11.47
N THR A 52 9.49 3.81 -10.40
CA THR A 52 8.48 2.75 -10.41
C THR A 52 7.31 3.20 -9.54
N SER A 53 6.09 3.13 -10.06
CA SER A 53 4.86 3.29 -9.26
C SER A 53 4.15 1.96 -9.12
N VAL A 54 3.55 1.76 -7.95
CA VAL A 54 2.77 0.57 -7.63
C VAL A 54 1.40 0.96 -7.09
N CYS A 55 0.40 0.16 -7.43
CA CYS A 55 -0.98 0.32 -6.98
C CYS A 55 -1.43 -0.94 -6.26
N PHE A 56 -1.81 -0.79 -4.99
CA PHE A 56 -2.34 -1.91 -4.20
C PHE A 56 -3.85 -1.78 -4.02
N ARG A 57 -4.53 -2.92 -4.13
CA ARG A 57 -5.90 -3.11 -3.65
C ARG A 57 -5.82 -3.60 -2.23
N ILE A 58 -6.57 -2.95 -1.35
CA ILE A 58 -6.83 -3.46 -0.01
C ILE A 58 -8.34 -3.66 0.08
N ILE A 59 -8.75 -4.87 0.40
CA ILE A 59 -10.13 -5.25 0.69
C ILE A 59 -10.29 -5.22 2.20
N TYR A 60 -11.14 -4.31 2.68
CA TYR A 60 -11.45 -4.19 4.09
C TYR A 60 -12.74 -4.92 4.40
N ARG A 61 -12.71 -5.82 5.39
CA ARG A 61 -13.89 -6.51 5.88
C ARG A 61 -13.71 -6.85 7.36
N HIS A 62 -14.73 -6.55 8.14
CA HIS A 62 -14.82 -6.92 9.54
C HIS A 62 -15.91 -7.99 9.68
N MET A 63 -15.67 -8.99 10.54
CA MET A 63 -16.56 -10.15 10.67
C MET A 63 -17.88 -9.80 11.39
N GLU A 64 -17.81 -8.91 12.38
CA GLU A 64 -18.94 -8.60 13.26
C GLU A 64 -19.71 -7.30 12.93
N ARG A 65 -19.14 -6.40 12.11
CA ARG A 65 -19.74 -5.07 11.86
C ARG A 65 -19.44 -4.53 10.47
N THR A 66 -20.27 -3.60 10.02
CA THR A 66 -19.99 -2.84 8.79
C THR A 66 -18.93 -1.79 9.09
N LEU A 67 -17.82 -1.83 8.35
CA LEU A 67 -16.78 -0.81 8.42
C LEU A 67 -17.31 0.50 7.86
N THR A 68 -17.16 1.57 8.62
CA THR A 68 -17.50 2.91 8.13
C THR A 68 -16.39 3.43 7.21
N GLN A 69 -16.76 4.30 6.26
CA GLN A 69 -15.76 4.95 5.40
C GLN A 69 -14.70 5.71 6.20
N LYS A 70 -15.07 6.27 7.36
CA LYS A 70 -14.15 6.99 8.24
C LYS A 70 -13.06 6.07 8.78
N GLU A 71 -13.44 4.91 9.32
CA GLU A 71 -12.47 3.93 9.84
C GLU A 71 -11.53 3.43 8.77
N VAL A 72 -12.06 3.09 7.58
CA VAL A 72 -11.22 2.68 6.45
C VAL A 72 -10.24 3.78 6.06
N ASN A 73 -10.67 5.04 6.12
CA ASN A 73 -9.80 6.17 5.78
C ASN A 73 -8.72 6.42 6.84
N ASP A 74 -9.05 6.29 8.13
CA ASP A 74 -8.08 6.36 9.23
C ASP A 74 -7.02 5.25 9.10
N VAL A 75 -7.45 4.00 8.90
CA VAL A 75 -6.55 2.86 8.72
C VAL A 75 -5.66 3.04 7.49
N LEU A 76 -6.25 3.46 6.36
CA LEU A 76 -5.50 3.76 5.15
C LEU A 76 -4.44 4.83 5.38
N LYS A 77 -4.77 5.87 6.15
CA LYS A 77 -3.84 6.95 6.48
C LYS A 77 -2.64 6.43 7.28
N ILE A 78 -2.88 5.57 8.27
CA ILE A 78 -1.80 4.96 9.07
C ILE A 78 -0.92 4.06 8.19
N ILE A 79 -1.51 3.25 7.30
CA ILE A 79 -0.77 2.42 6.34
C ILE A 79 0.13 3.29 5.45
N ILE A 80 -0.43 4.40 4.95
CA ILE A 80 0.31 5.35 4.12
C ILE A 80 1.48 5.95 4.89
N GLU A 81 1.26 6.43 6.12
CA GLU A 81 2.31 7.02 6.96
C GLU A 81 3.42 6.00 7.25
N ALA A 82 3.06 4.76 7.62
CA ALA A 82 4.01 3.67 7.85
C ALA A 82 4.79 3.30 6.58
N CYS A 83 4.14 3.33 5.41
CA CYS A 83 4.81 3.11 4.13
C CYS A 83 5.84 4.19 3.81
N VAL A 84 5.48 5.46 4.01
CA VAL A 84 6.38 6.60 3.77
C VAL A 84 7.59 6.52 4.72
N GLU A 85 7.38 6.14 5.97
CA GLU A 85 8.46 6.00 6.95
C GLU A 85 9.39 4.81 6.64
N THR A 86 8.81 3.65 6.33
CA THR A 86 9.56 2.40 6.12
C THR A 86 10.28 2.38 4.77
N PHE A 87 9.56 2.73 3.69
CA PHE A 87 10.05 2.58 2.31
C PHE A 87 10.52 3.90 1.69
N LYS A 88 10.36 5.04 2.39
CA LYS A 88 10.69 6.38 1.86
C LYS A 88 10.03 6.67 0.52
N VAL A 89 8.79 6.20 0.36
CA VAL A 89 8.00 6.34 -0.87
C VAL A 89 7.35 7.71 -0.96
N GLU A 90 7.17 8.22 -2.18
CA GLU A 90 6.47 9.47 -2.44
C GLU A 90 5.03 9.18 -2.85
N MET A 91 4.03 9.77 -2.18
CA MET A 91 2.64 9.67 -2.63
C MET A 91 2.41 10.41 -3.95
N ARG A 92 1.50 9.88 -4.79
CA ARG A 92 1.09 10.51 -6.06
C ARG A 92 -0.21 11.29 -5.92
#